data_AF-A0A7Y8HPC1-F1
#
_entry.id   AF-A0A7Y8HPC1-F1
#
_cell.length_a   1.000
_cell.length_b   1.000
_cell.length_c   1.000
_cell.angle_alpha   90.00
_cell.angle_beta   90.00
_cell.angle_gamma   90.00
#
_symmetry.space_group_name_H-M   'P 1'
#
loop_
_entity.id
_entity.type
_entity.pdbx_description
1 polymer ?
#
loop_
_entity_poly.entity_id
_entity_poly.type
_entity_poly.pdbx_seq_one_letter_code
_entity_poly.pdbx_strand_id
1 'polypeptide(L)'
;HDLGRAGLDRKLFGKIWSWAKERGIPTRPREWRARHTATPYGRETEAFLRCYKNDLAADGIPMTAWAKEQVEMRLGYSRRLTRRLQTVRPAIRKMGVTWLPWMQQVMLYYYYPEKLATVKPWVRQLAEILVACEQFEAYSNQRRGRDYYVREKETLVEAFAYLETLQREGIVSGTVVEALRRLTAQGEFDAILEEARGRAFTPGERRVLRAMES
;
A
#
# COMPACT_ATOMS: atom_id res chain seq x y z
N HIS A 1 8.63 0.85 4.09
CA HIS A 1 7.54 0.01 3.56
C HIS A 1 8.00 -0.76 2.32
N ASP A 2 8.44 -0.11 1.25
CA ASP A 2 8.62 -0.74 -0.09
C ASP A 2 9.71 -1.81 -0.25
N LEU A 3 10.47 -2.16 0.80
CA LEU A 3 11.48 -3.21 0.76
C LEU A 3 10.92 -4.55 0.26
N GLY A 4 9.67 -4.89 0.62
CA GLY A 4 9.01 -6.10 0.12
C GLY A 4 8.69 -6.05 -1.37
N ARG A 5 8.66 -4.87 -1.99
CA ARG A 5 8.47 -4.66 -3.44
C ARG A 5 9.78 -4.46 -4.21
N ALA A 6 10.95 -4.62 -3.56
CA ALA A 6 12.23 -4.56 -4.25
C ALA A 6 12.26 -5.55 -5.44
N GLY A 7 12.62 -5.04 -6.62
CA GLY A 7 12.57 -5.78 -7.89
C GLY A 7 11.21 -5.77 -8.61
N LEU A 8 10.31 -4.84 -8.27
CA LEU A 8 9.02 -4.70 -8.94
C LEU A 8 9.19 -4.45 -10.44
N ASP A 9 8.73 -5.40 -11.26
CA ASP A 9 8.54 -5.21 -12.69
C ASP A 9 7.14 -4.63 -12.90
N ARG A 10 7.07 -3.31 -13.06
CA ARG A 10 5.80 -2.58 -13.10
C ARG A 10 4.88 -3.06 -14.22
N LYS A 11 5.44 -3.40 -15.40
CA LYS A 11 4.63 -3.84 -16.55
C LYS A 11 4.05 -5.21 -16.29
N LEU A 12 4.87 -6.16 -15.85
CA LEU A 12 4.42 -7.52 -15.56
C LEU A 12 3.47 -7.57 -14.36
N PHE A 13 3.82 -6.87 -13.27
CA PHE A 13 2.99 -6.75 -12.08
C PHE A 13 1.63 -6.14 -12.42
N GLY A 14 1.62 -5.01 -13.14
CA GLY A 14 0.39 -4.37 -13.59
C GLY A 14 -0.46 -5.32 -14.43
N LYS A 15 0.13 -6.01 -15.41
CA LYS A 15 -0.57 -6.97 -16.27
C LYS A 15 -1.24 -8.09 -15.45
N ILE A 16 -0.53 -8.69 -14.49
CA ILE A 16 -1.06 -9.76 -13.62
C ILE A 16 -2.26 -9.26 -12.79
N TRP A 17 -2.13 -8.09 -12.14
CA TRP A 17 -3.15 -7.63 -11.20
C TRP A 17 -4.35 -6.96 -11.88
N SER A 18 -4.18 -6.36 -13.06
CA SER A 18 -5.30 -5.93 -13.89
C SER A 18 -6.08 -7.14 -14.38
N TRP A 19 -5.39 -8.18 -14.89
CA TRP A 19 -6.01 -9.44 -15.30
C TRP A 19 -6.86 -10.07 -14.17
N ALA A 20 -6.32 -10.10 -12.95
CA ALA A 20 -7.02 -10.65 -11.78
C ALA A 20 -8.25 -9.79 -11.41
N LYS A 21 -8.08 -8.45 -11.41
CA LYS A 21 -9.16 -7.51 -11.05
C LYS A 21 -10.33 -7.59 -12.03
N GLU A 22 -10.06 -7.65 -13.33
CA GLU A 22 -11.07 -7.77 -14.40
C GLU A 22 -11.91 -9.05 -14.25
N ARG A 23 -11.35 -10.10 -13.63
CA ARG A 23 -12.02 -11.38 -13.36
C ARG A 23 -12.58 -11.48 -11.95
N GLY A 24 -12.59 -10.38 -11.20
CA GLY A 24 -13.08 -10.33 -9.81
C GLY A 24 -12.28 -11.24 -8.86
N ILE A 25 -11.02 -11.54 -9.17
CA ILE A 25 -10.16 -12.37 -8.32
C ILE A 25 -9.55 -11.49 -7.22
N PRO A 26 -9.58 -11.93 -5.94
CA PRO A 26 -9.01 -11.17 -4.84
C PRO A 26 -7.53 -10.83 -5.07
N THR A 27 -7.16 -9.56 -4.89
CA THR A 27 -5.79 -9.08 -5.14
C THR A 27 -5.05 -8.72 -3.87
N ARG A 28 -5.69 -8.84 -2.71
CA ARG A 28 -5.04 -8.63 -1.40
C ARG A 28 -5.13 -9.90 -0.56
N PRO A 29 -4.15 -10.18 0.30
CA PRO A 29 -4.18 -11.36 1.18
C PRO A 29 -5.46 -11.43 2.03
N ARG A 30 -5.91 -10.29 2.59
CA ARG A 30 -7.15 -10.23 3.38
C ARG A 30 -8.39 -10.61 2.56
N GLU A 31 -8.56 -10.02 1.38
CA GLU A 31 -9.65 -10.34 0.45
C GLU A 31 -9.61 -11.82 0.02
N TRP A 32 -8.41 -12.33 -0.26
CA TRP A 32 -8.20 -13.73 -0.61
C TRP A 32 -8.67 -14.65 0.50
N ARG A 33 -8.25 -14.41 1.75
CA ARG A 33 -8.63 -15.22 2.91
C ARG A 33 -10.12 -15.15 3.21
N ALA A 34 -10.77 -14.02 2.96
CA ALA A 34 -12.22 -13.88 3.11
C ALA A 34 -13.00 -14.77 2.12
N ARG A 35 -12.50 -14.93 0.89
CA ARG A 35 -13.15 -15.74 -0.16
C ARG A 35 -12.71 -17.20 -0.19
N HIS A 36 -11.46 -17.47 0.16
CA HIS A 36 -10.82 -18.79 0.08
C HIS A 36 -10.37 -19.25 1.47
N THR A 37 -11.34 -19.54 2.34
CA THR A 37 -11.13 -19.90 3.75
C THR A 37 -10.25 -21.13 3.97
N ALA A 38 -10.21 -22.05 2.99
CA ALA A 38 -9.33 -23.22 3.01
C ALA A 38 -7.85 -22.91 2.72
N THR A 39 -7.50 -21.68 2.33
CA THR A 39 -6.10 -21.30 2.08
C THR A 39 -5.37 -21.12 3.41
N PRO A 40 -4.29 -21.88 3.68
CA PRO A 40 -3.50 -21.65 4.88
C PRO A 40 -2.91 -20.24 4.90
N TYR A 41 -2.91 -19.61 6.07
CA TYR A 41 -2.39 -18.25 6.24
C TYR A 41 -0.94 -18.14 5.76
N GLY A 42 -0.63 -17.17 4.91
CA GLY A 42 0.71 -16.99 4.34
C GLY A 42 1.02 -17.87 3.12
N ARG A 43 0.03 -18.63 2.61
CA ARG A 43 0.11 -19.45 1.39
C ARG A 43 -0.77 -18.94 0.25
N GLU A 44 -1.20 -17.69 0.33
CA GLU A 44 -2.07 -17.05 -0.67
C GLU A 44 -1.41 -16.99 -2.05
N THR A 45 -0.08 -16.80 -2.10
CA THR A 45 0.68 -16.85 -3.38
C THR A 45 0.60 -18.22 -4.03
N GLU A 46 0.85 -19.28 -3.27
CA GLU A 46 0.81 -20.64 -3.79
C GLU A 46 -0.60 -21.06 -4.19
N ALA A 47 -1.61 -20.66 -3.41
CA ALA A 47 -3.00 -20.92 -3.73
C ALA A 47 -3.43 -20.20 -5.02
N PHE A 48 -3.07 -18.92 -5.18
CA PHE A 48 -3.31 -18.16 -6.41
C PHE A 48 -2.65 -18.83 -7.63
N LEU A 49 -1.38 -19.19 -7.53
CA LEU A 49 -0.65 -19.83 -8.62
C LEU A 49 -1.21 -21.22 -8.96
N ARG A 50 -1.68 -21.98 -7.96
CA ARG A 50 -2.32 -23.27 -8.21
C ARG A 50 -3.60 -23.12 -9.02
N CYS A 51 -4.41 -22.10 -8.71
CA CYS A 51 -5.70 -21.89 -9.39
C CYS A 51 -5.52 -21.27 -10.77
N TYR A 52 -4.66 -20.26 -10.90
CA TYR A 52 -4.72 -19.33 -12.04
C TYR A 52 -3.49 -19.34 -12.95
N LYS A 53 -2.45 -20.14 -12.68
CA LYS A 53 -1.24 -20.15 -13.53
C LYS A 53 -1.52 -20.49 -14.99
N ASN A 54 -2.49 -21.36 -15.24
CA ASN A 54 -2.81 -21.84 -16.59
C ASN A 54 -3.60 -20.77 -17.35
N ASP A 55 -4.59 -20.15 -16.71
CA ASP A 55 -5.38 -19.07 -17.30
C ASP A 55 -4.51 -17.84 -17.60
N LEU A 56 -3.61 -17.48 -16.67
CA LEU A 56 -2.61 -16.44 -16.90
C LEU A 56 -1.73 -16.76 -18.11
N ALA A 57 -1.28 -18.01 -18.24
CA ALA A 57 -0.46 -18.42 -19.39
C ALA A 57 -1.25 -18.40 -20.71
N ALA A 58 -2.51 -18.81 -20.70
CA ALA A 58 -3.41 -18.75 -21.85
C ALA A 58 -3.61 -17.30 -22.33
N ASP A 59 -3.66 -16.34 -21.41
CA ASP A 59 -3.76 -14.90 -21.71
C ASP A 59 -2.38 -14.23 -21.95
N GLY A 60 -1.36 -15.03 -22.27
CA GLY A 60 -0.02 -14.55 -22.65
C GLY A 60 0.77 -13.95 -21.48
N ILE A 61 0.57 -14.46 -20.26
CA ILE A 61 1.33 -14.10 -19.05
C ILE A 61 1.99 -15.37 -18.51
N PRO A 62 3.14 -15.79 -19.08
CA PRO A 62 3.81 -17.00 -18.63
C PRO A 62 4.25 -16.88 -17.17
N MET A 63 3.86 -17.85 -16.34
CA MET A 63 4.22 -17.89 -14.91
C MET A 63 5.64 -18.41 -14.68
N THR A 64 6.62 -17.67 -15.20
CA THR A 64 8.06 -17.89 -14.95
C THR A 64 8.40 -17.70 -13.47
N ALA A 65 9.63 -18.06 -13.06
CA ALA A 65 10.11 -17.79 -11.70
C ALA A 65 10.00 -16.29 -11.36
N TRP A 66 10.30 -15.42 -12.32
CA TRP A 66 10.18 -13.97 -12.15
C TRP A 66 8.73 -13.50 -11.99
N ALA A 67 7.80 -14.02 -12.79
CA ALA A 67 6.38 -13.68 -12.65
C ALA A 67 5.83 -14.10 -11.28
N LYS A 68 6.25 -15.25 -10.76
CA LYS A 68 5.87 -15.71 -9.41
C LYS A 68 6.36 -14.76 -8.31
N GLU A 69 7.54 -14.14 -8.48
CA GLU A 69 7.99 -13.10 -7.55
C GLU A 69 7.07 -11.88 -7.55
N GLN A 70 6.58 -11.46 -8.73
CA GLN A 70 5.63 -10.35 -8.84
C GLN A 70 4.29 -10.68 -8.16
N VAL A 71 3.85 -11.95 -8.20
CA VAL A 71 2.68 -12.42 -7.44
C VAL A 71 2.94 -12.32 -5.93
N GLU A 72 4.11 -12.78 -5.47
CA GLU A 72 4.47 -12.78 -4.06
C GLU A 72 4.59 -11.37 -3.47
N MET A 73 4.96 -10.35 -4.26
CA MET A 73 5.00 -8.94 -3.83
C MET A 73 3.66 -8.40 -3.34
N ARG A 74 2.55 -9.07 -3.63
CA ARG A 74 1.20 -8.65 -3.23
C ARG A 74 0.54 -9.68 -2.32
N LEU A 75 0.47 -10.94 -2.73
CA LEU A 75 -0.19 -11.98 -1.94
C LEU A 75 0.72 -12.63 -0.89
N GLY A 76 2.03 -12.62 -1.08
CA GLY A 76 3.02 -13.22 -0.18
C GLY A 76 3.90 -12.19 0.53
N TYR A 77 3.46 -10.94 0.56
CA TYR A 77 4.27 -9.79 0.95
C TYR A 77 4.96 -9.97 2.30
N SER A 78 4.28 -10.57 3.29
CA SER A 78 4.87 -10.78 4.62
C SER A 78 6.12 -11.65 4.60
N ARG A 79 6.11 -12.74 3.84
CA ARG A 79 7.26 -13.65 3.73
C ARG A 79 8.40 -13.00 2.96
N ARG A 80 8.06 -12.35 1.84
CA ARG A 80 9.03 -11.63 1.02
C ARG A 80 9.71 -10.54 1.83
N LEU A 81 8.95 -9.75 2.59
CA LEU A 81 9.49 -8.72 3.46
C LEU A 81 10.45 -9.31 4.51
N THR A 82 10.07 -10.41 5.18
CA THR A 82 10.96 -11.08 6.15
C THR A 82 12.31 -11.48 5.53
N ARG A 83 12.28 -12.12 4.34
CA ARG A 83 13.52 -12.52 3.65
C ARG A 83 14.36 -11.31 3.26
N ARG A 84 13.75 -10.25 2.72
CA ARG A 84 14.47 -9.02 2.37
C ARG A 84 15.07 -8.34 3.60
N LEU A 85 14.34 -8.29 4.73
CA LEU A 85 14.83 -7.75 5.98
C LEU A 85 16.04 -8.51 6.50
N GLN A 86 16.06 -9.84 6.41
CA GLN A 86 17.24 -10.64 6.81
C GLN A 86 18.48 -10.21 6.02
N THR A 87 18.34 -9.97 4.71
CA THR A 87 19.45 -9.52 3.86
C THR A 87 19.92 -8.10 4.19
N VAL A 88 19.01 -7.16 4.46
CA VAL A 88 19.38 -5.74 4.66
C VAL A 88 19.67 -5.34 6.11
N ARG A 89 19.33 -6.18 7.10
CA ARG A 89 19.59 -5.93 8.53
C ARG A 89 21.02 -5.50 8.83
N PRO A 90 22.07 -6.13 8.26
CA PRO A 90 23.44 -5.69 8.47
C PRO A 90 23.70 -4.26 7.98
N ALA A 91 23.12 -3.86 6.84
CA ALA A 91 23.25 -2.51 6.31
C ALA A 91 22.51 -1.49 7.19
N ILE A 92 21.30 -1.81 7.64
CA ILE A 92 20.53 -0.98 8.59
C ILE A 92 21.33 -0.74 9.87
N ARG A 93 21.99 -1.79 10.40
CA ARG A 93 22.85 -1.67 11.58
C ARG A 93 24.06 -0.75 11.34
N LYS A 94 24.67 -0.82 10.15
CA LYS A 94 25.78 0.09 9.77
C LYS A 94 25.36 1.55 9.69
N MET A 95 24.08 1.82 9.41
CA MET A 95 23.49 3.17 9.46
C MET A 95 23.19 3.64 10.90
N GLY A 96 23.57 2.88 11.93
CA GLY A 96 23.29 3.21 13.34
C GLY A 96 21.86 2.90 13.80
N VAL A 97 21.06 2.25 12.97
CA VAL A 97 19.65 1.95 13.29
C VAL A 97 19.53 0.59 13.97
N THR A 98 18.97 0.58 15.18
CA THR A 98 18.61 -0.66 15.88
C THR A 98 17.25 -1.16 15.41
N TRP A 99 17.23 -2.31 14.73
CA TRP A 99 15.99 -2.90 14.24
C TRP A 99 15.19 -3.53 15.39
N LEU A 100 13.92 -3.13 15.53
CA LEU A 100 13.00 -3.67 16.53
C LEU A 100 11.83 -4.41 15.86
N PRO A 101 11.24 -5.46 16.50
CA PRO A 101 10.17 -6.25 15.88
C PRO A 101 8.97 -5.43 15.41
N TRP A 102 8.59 -4.38 16.15
CA TRP A 102 7.46 -3.52 15.82
C TRP A 102 7.63 -2.79 14.49
N MET A 103 8.87 -2.51 14.05
CA MET A 103 9.14 -1.83 12.77
C MET A 103 8.66 -2.68 11.59
N GLN A 104 8.87 -4.00 11.66
CA GLN A 104 8.34 -4.93 10.66
C GLN A 104 6.82 -4.98 10.70
N GLN A 105 6.22 -4.97 11.90
CA GLN A 105 4.76 -5.03 12.04
C GLN A 105 4.09 -3.79 11.43
N VAL A 106 4.65 -2.60 11.66
CA VAL A 106 4.23 -1.34 11.02
C VAL A 106 4.27 -1.48 9.49
N MET A 107 5.35 -2.02 8.93
CA MET A 107 5.48 -2.21 7.48
C MET A 107 4.51 -3.22 6.87
N LEU A 108 3.93 -4.12 7.67
CA LEU A 108 2.98 -5.14 7.21
C LEU A 108 1.53 -4.65 7.24
N TYR A 109 1.25 -3.57 7.96
CA TYR A 109 -0.11 -3.19 8.33
C TYR A 109 -1.05 -3.00 7.14
N TYR A 110 -0.56 -2.42 6.05
CA TYR A 110 -1.35 -2.23 4.83
C TYR A 110 -1.93 -3.55 4.26
N TYR A 111 -1.21 -4.66 4.40
CA TYR A 111 -1.61 -5.96 3.87
C TYR A 111 -2.18 -6.92 4.93
N TYR A 112 -1.82 -6.70 6.20
CA TYR A 112 -2.11 -7.60 7.30
C TYR A 112 -2.48 -6.80 8.56
N PRO A 113 -3.56 -6.00 8.53
CA PRO A 113 -3.95 -5.15 9.66
C PRO A 113 -4.21 -5.96 10.94
N GLU A 114 -4.65 -7.21 10.81
CA GLU A 114 -4.86 -8.13 11.92
C GLU A 114 -3.60 -8.40 12.75
N LYS A 115 -2.41 -8.26 12.16
CA LYS A 115 -1.14 -8.47 12.87
C LYS A 115 -0.84 -7.40 13.91
N LEU A 116 -1.59 -6.29 13.92
CA LEU A 116 -1.49 -5.22 14.90
C LEU A 116 -2.61 -5.25 15.95
N ALA A 117 -3.46 -6.29 15.98
CA ALA A 117 -4.55 -6.36 16.95
C ALA A 117 -4.06 -6.38 18.41
N THR A 118 -2.87 -6.93 18.66
CA THR A 118 -2.31 -7.13 20.01
C THR A 118 -1.07 -6.28 20.31
N VAL A 119 -0.70 -5.34 19.44
CA VAL A 119 0.48 -4.49 19.67
C VAL A 119 0.17 -3.32 20.59
N LYS A 120 1.22 -2.67 21.09
CA LYS A 120 1.07 -1.43 21.86
C LYS A 120 0.33 -0.36 21.02
N PRO A 121 -0.58 0.42 21.60
CA PRO A 121 -1.39 1.41 20.86
C PRO A 121 -0.57 2.35 19.97
N TRP A 122 0.58 2.82 20.44
CA TRP A 122 1.45 3.71 19.66
C TRP A 122 2.03 3.04 18.40
N VAL A 123 2.29 1.72 18.43
CA VAL A 123 2.78 0.97 17.25
C VAL A 123 1.67 0.92 16.19
N ARG A 124 0.44 0.65 16.63
CA ARG A 124 -0.73 0.68 15.76
C ARG A 124 -0.91 2.06 15.14
N GLN A 125 -0.87 3.12 15.94
CA GLN A 125 -1.00 4.49 15.44
C GLN A 125 0.09 4.85 14.42
N LEU A 126 1.35 4.44 14.64
CA LEU A 126 2.42 4.63 13.63
C LEU A 126 2.12 3.91 12.31
N ALA A 127 1.52 2.73 12.38
CA ALA A 127 1.14 1.99 11.19
C ALA A 127 -0.05 2.60 10.45
N GLU A 128 -1.02 3.12 11.20
CA GLU A 128 -2.14 3.88 10.66
C GLU A 128 -1.65 5.15 9.96
N ILE A 129 -0.69 5.88 10.56
CA ILE A 129 -0.04 7.05 9.95
C ILE A 129 0.65 6.65 8.64
N LEU A 130 1.41 5.57 8.63
CA LEU A 130 2.06 5.07 7.41
C LEU A 130 1.05 4.81 6.29
N VAL A 131 -0.06 4.14 6.59
CA VAL A 131 -1.12 3.85 5.60
C VAL A 131 -1.78 5.15 5.15
N ALA A 132 -2.14 6.03 6.07
CA ALA A 132 -2.80 7.29 5.76
C ALA A 132 -1.93 8.15 4.83
N CYS A 133 -0.64 8.30 5.15
CA CYS A 133 0.31 9.03 4.32
C CYS A 133 0.55 8.35 2.96
N GLU A 134 0.66 7.02 2.88
CA GLU A 134 0.82 6.33 1.60
C GLU A 134 -0.39 6.55 0.68
N GLN A 135 -1.60 6.50 1.21
CA GLN A 135 -2.79 6.79 0.41
C GLN A 135 -2.82 8.26 0.02
N PHE A 136 -2.62 9.17 0.98
CA PHE A 136 -2.63 10.60 0.71
C PHE A 136 -1.61 11.01 -0.37
N GLU A 137 -0.39 10.46 -0.32
CA GLU A 137 0.62 10.62 -1.36
C GLU A 137 0.15 10.03 -2.70
N ALA A 138 -0.35 8.79 -2.71
CA ALA A 138 -0.76 8.10 -3.93
C ALA A 138 -1.84 8.86 -4.72
N TYR A 139 -2.84 9.41 -4.02
CA TYR A 139 -3.92 10.20 -4.62
C TYR A 139 -3.48 11.62 -5.00
N SER A 140 -2.34 12.09 -4.50
CA SER A 140 -1.82 13.44 -4.78
C SER A 140 -0.72 13.45 -5.82
N ASN A 141 -0.02 12.35 -6.04
CA ASN A 141 1.17 12.29 -6.87
C ASN A 141 0.82 11.83 -8.29
N GLN A 142 0.80 12.76 -9.25
CA GLN A 142 0.51 12.45 -10.67
C GLN A 142 1.56 11.53 -11.31
N ARG A 143 2.83 11.58 -10.85
CA ARG A 143 3.90 10.71 -11.36
C ARG A 143 3.73 9.29 -10.81
N ARG A 144 3.41 9.14 -9.53
CA ARG A 144 3.18 7.86 -8.86
C ARG A 144 1.78 7.27 -9.11
N GLY A 145 0.81 8.06 -9.60
CA GLY A 145 -0.39 7.56 -10.25
C GLY A 145 0.00 6.72 -11.48
N ARG A 146 0.77 7.30 -12.41
CA ARG A 146 1.36 6.55 -13.54
C ARG A 146 2.15 5.31 -13.09
N ASP A 147 2.78 5.42 -11.92
CA ASP A 147 3.26 4.37 -11.00
C ASP A 147 2.64 2.97 -11.11
N TYR A 148 1.36 2.91 -10.76
CA TYR A 148 0.67 1.68 -10.36
C TYR A 148 -0.71 1.53 -11.01
N TYR A 149 -1.38 2.63 -11.35
CA TYR A 149 -2.65 2.68 -12.04
C TYR A 149 -2.70 4.07 -12.70
N VAL A 150 -2.61 4.18 -14.02
CA VAL A 150 -2.72 5.48 -14.70
C VAL A 150 -4.08 6.10 -14.32
N ARG A 151 -4.07 7.00 -13.33
CA ARG A 151 -5.26 7.67 -12.79
C ARG A 151 -5.11 9.14 -13.14
N GLU A 152 -5.90 9.59 -14.11
CA GLU A 152 -5.76 10.91 -14.74
C GLU A 152 -6.52 12.01 -13.98
N LYS A 153 -7.25 11.67 -12.89
CA LYS A 153 -8.26 12.54 -12.30
C LYS A 153 -8.25 12.63 -10.77
N GLU A 154 -7.19 12.21 -10.08
CA GLU A 154 -7.25 12.22 -8.61
C GLU A 154 -7.06 13.61 -8.00
N THR A 155 -8.01 13.96 -7.15
CA THR A 155 -8.06 15.20 -6.36
C THR A 155 -7.79 14.89 -4.88
N LEU A 156 -7.32 15.90 -4.13
CA LEU A 156 -7.11 15.77 -2.68
C LEU A 156 -8.40 15.44 -1.92
N VAL A 157 -9.57 15.80 -2.47
CA VAL A 157 -10.87 15.43 -1.91
C VAL A 157 -11.11 13.92 -2.00
N GLU A 158 -10.76 13.29 -3.12
CA GLU A 158 -10.88 11.84 -3.28
C GLU A 158 -9.91 11.08 -2.35
N ALA A 159 -8.73 11.66 -2.07
CA ALA A 159 -7.81 11.11 -1.08
C ALA A 159 -8.47 11.00 0.30
N PHE A 160 -9.14 12.08 0.76
CA PHE A 160 -9.84 12.07 2.04
C PHE A 160 -11.08 11.18 2.04
N ALA A 161 -11.86 11.15 0.96
CA ALA A 161 -13.01 10.23 0.84
C ALA A 161 -12.57 8.74 0.93
N TYR A 162 -11.40 8.41 0.37
CA TYR A 162 -10.84 7.08 0.52
C TYR A 162 -10.35 6.81 1.96
N LEU A 163 -9.69 7.77 2.60
CA LEU A 163 -9.28 7.66 4.01
C LEU A 163 -10.47 7.48 4.96
N GLU A 164 -11.58 8.17 4.72
CA GLU A 164 -12.85 7.99 5.45
C GLU A 164 -13.41 6.58 5.26
N THR A 165 -13.22 5.97 4.10
CA THR A 165 -13.60 4.57 3.87
C THR A 165 -12.72 3.63 4.69
N LEU A 166 -11.40 3.85 4.73
CA LEU A 166 -10.49 3.08 5.59
C LEU A 166 -10.80 3.28 7.08
N GLN A 167 -11.26 4.47 7.47
CA GLN A 167 -11.72 4.74 8.84
C GLN A 167 -12.96 3.93 9.19
N ARG A 168 -13.97 3.90 8.31
CA ARG A 168 -15.18 3.07 8.50
C ARG A 168 -14.85 1.57 8.55
N GLU A 169 -13.84 1.12 7.83
CA GLU A 169 -13.35 -0.26 7.87
C GLU A 169 -12.49 -0.58 9.11
N GLY A 170 -12.23 0.40 9.98
CA GLY A 170 -11.40 0.25 11.17
C GLY A 170 -9.90 0.09 10.89
N ILE A 171 -9.45 0.42 9.67
CA ILE A 171 -8.06 0.33 9.24
C ILE A 171 -7.27 1.56 9.70
N VAL A 172 -7.88 2.74 9.75
CA VAL A 172 -7.24 3.98 10.22
C VAL A 172 -8.14 4.60 11.29
N SER A 173 -7.58 5.07 12.41
CA SER A 173 -8.38 5.75 13.43
C SER A 173 -8.82 7.15 12.99
N GLY A 174 -9.93 7.63 13.54
CA GLY A 174 -10.40 9.01 13.33
C GLY A 174 -9.33 10.04 13.72
N THR A 175 -8.61 9.79 14.82
CA THR A 175 -7.49 10.64 15.26
C THR A 175 -6.42 10.85 14.18
N VAL A 176 -6.05 9.80 13.44
CA VAL A 176 -5.05 9.92 12.36
C VAL A 176 -5.62 10.68 11.16
N VAL A 177 -6.89 10.40 10.79
CA VAL A 177 -7.55 11.10 9.67
C VAL A 177 -7.74 12.59 9.97
N GLU A 178 -8.18 12.93 11.17
CA GLU A 178 -8.35 14.31 11.65
C GLU A 178 -7.02 15.05 11.72
N ALA A 179 -5.97 14.42 12.25
CA ALA A 179 -4.64 15.02 12.28
C ALA A 179 -4.13 15.32 10.87
N LEU A 180 -4.28 14.38 9.93
CA LEU A 180 -3.87 14.58 8.54
C LEU A 180 -4.69 15.69 7.87
N ARG A 181 -6.00 15.73 8.11
CA ARG A 181 -6.91 16.77 7.61
C ARG A 181 -6.49 18.14 8.10
N ARG A 182 -6.28 18.29 9.41
CA ARG A 182 -5.85 19.55 10.03
C ARG A 182 -4.50 20.02 9.50
N LEU A 183 -3.48 19.15 9.46
CA LEU A 183 -2.16 19.49 8.94
C LEU A 183 -2.22 19.90 7.45
N THR A 184 -3.04 19.22 6.65
CA THR A 184 -3.29 19.58 5.25
C THR A 184 -3.94 20.96 5.16
N ALA A 185 -4.95 21.22 5.99
CA ALA A 185 -5.66 22.49 6.02
C ALA A 185 -4.79 23.64 6.53
N GLN A 186 -3.79 23.38 7.37
CA GLN A 186 -2.79 24.37 7.81
C GLN A 186 -1.71 24.63 6.75
N GLY A 187 -1.59 23.76 5.74
CA GLY A 187 -0.63 23.91 4.65
C GLY A 187 0.73 23.28 4.91
N GLU A 188 0.85 22.48 5.97
CA GLU A 188 2.08 21.78 6.35
C GLU A 188 2.60 20.83 5.26
N PHE A 189 1.70 20.36 4.39
CA PHE A 189 2.05 19.49 3.27
C PHE A 189 2.12 20.19 1.91
N ASP A 190 1.90 21.51 1.83
CA ASP A 190 1.81 22.19 0.54
C ASP A 190 3.06 21.94 -0.32
N ALA A 191 4.25 22.20 0.24
CA ALA A 191 5.51 22.11 -0.47
C ALA A 191 5.78 20.69 -1.01
N ILE A 192 5.61 19.66 -0.16
CA ILE A 192 5.87 18.27 -0.55
C ILE A 192 4.86 17.76 -1.58
N LEU A 193 3.60 18.21 -1.50
CA LEU A 193 2.57 17.83 -2.47
C LEU A 193 2.77 18.52 -3.82
N GLU A 194 3.17 19.79 -3.84
CA GLU A 194 3.51 20.51 -5.07
C GLU A 194 4.72 19.86 -5.76
N GLU A 195 5.75 19.48 -4.99
CA GLU A 195 6.91 18.73 -5.49
C GLU A 195 6.50 17.39 -6.08
N ALA A 196 5.69 16.60 -5.36
CA ALA A 196 5.20 15.30 -5.82
C ALA A 196 4.37 15.42 -7.10
N ARG A 197 3.59 16.50 -7.23
CA ARG A 197 2.79 16.81 -8.43
C ARG A 197 3.62 17.35 -9.58
N GLY A 198 4.81 17.88 -9.30
CA GLY A 198 5.64 18.61 -10.26
C GLY A 198 5.04 19.96 -10.69
N ARG A 199 4.08 20.50 -9.94
CA ARG A 199 3.45 21.79 -10.19
C ARG A 199 2.89 22.40 -8.91
N ALA A 200 2.91 23.72 -8.84
CA ALA A 200 2.25 24.46 -7.77
C ALA A 200 0.73 24.23 -7.78
N PHE A 201 0.11 24.33 -6.61
CA PHE A 201 -1.34 24.38 -6.48
C PHE A 201 -1.87 25.67 -7.06
N THR A 202 -2.99 25.56 -7.75
CA THR A 202 -3.80 26.72 -8.12
C THR A 202 -4.40 27.37 -6.88
N PRO A 203 -4.76 28.67 -6.93
CA PRO A 203 -5.47 29.32 -5.83
C PRO A 203 -6.78 28.62 -5.43
N GLY A 204 -7.48 28.01 -6.40
CA GLY A 204 -8.69 27.22 -6.15
C GLY A 204 -8.40 25.96 -5.34
N GLU A 205 -7.37 25.20 -5.70
CA GLU A 205 -6.95 24.01 -4.95
C GLU A 205 -6.52 24.37 -3.53
N ARG A 206 -5.76 25.45 -3.34
CA ARG A 206 -5.39 25.92 -1.99
C ARG A 206 -6.62 26.29 -1.17
N ARG A 207 -7.58 27.02 -1.73
CA ARG A 207 -8.83 27.34 -1.02
C ARG A 207 -9.59 26.09 -0.56
N VAL A 208 -9.69 25.07 -1.42
CA VAL A 208 -10.32 23.79 -1.07
C VAL A 208 -9.59 23.12 0.10
N LEU A 209 -8.26 23.12 0.10
CA LEU A 209 -7.48 22.53 1.20
C LEU A 209 -7.67 23.27 2.51
N ARG A 210 -7.64 24.61 2.48
CA ARG A 210 -7.86 25.44 3.67
C ARG A 210 -9.26 25.25 4.26
N ALA A 211 -10.26 25.03 3.39
CA ALA A 211 -11.64 24.77 3.81
C ALA A 211 -11.85 23.40 4.49
N MET A 212 -10.84 22.51 4.51
CA MET A 212 -10.95 21.20 5.18
C MET A 212 -10.86 21.27 6.72
N GLU A 213 -10.53 22.42 7.30
CA GLU A 213 -10.53 22.62 8.76
C GLU A 213 -11.95 22.85 9.32
N SER A 214 -12.91 23.17 8.45
CA SER A 214 -14.33 23.42 8.76
C SER A 214 -15.18 22.15 8.64
#